data_AF-A0A8H5GWQ6-F1
#
_entry.id   AF-A0A8H5GWQ6-F1
#
_cell.length_a   1.000
_cell.length_b   1.000
_cell.length_c   1.000
_cell.angle_alpha   90.00
_cell.angle_beta   90.00
_cell.angle_gamma   90.00
#
_symmetry.space_group_name_H-M   'P 1'
#
loop_
_entity.id
_entity.type
_entity.pdbx_description
1 polymer ?
#
loop_
_entity_poly.entity_id
_entity_poly.type
_entity_poly.pdbx_seq_one_letter_code
_entity_poly.pdbx_strand_id
1 'polypeptide(L)'
;MTSSSASTSTSTAAPHINNAKKVPHDDEYYLEPIIFLVEGHLFSVPRHYFASASDIFSTTFSLPPGQGKSQEGSSDASPFVLQGISRADFKGLLRVMYPLQMPHLGGEVTLPRKDWVAALKLSTMWSFRNIRQLAIARLSSPTSSSSSTSTSTSTSASASASTDPVEKVLLAKAYKVPEWLLSGYHELVKRSAPLTTAEAARLGLETTVQLFRVREEISSAEATYYNGYIRRREDQNFVEQVKKAFRKELKEVEDAHGVYNSLPAVYPADDSESCK
;
A
#
# COMPACT_ATOMS: atom_id res chain seq x y z
N MET A 1 17.86 60.52 -45.19
CA MET A 1 18.36 59.37 -44.40
C MET A 1 18.31 59.80 -42.94
N THR A 2 17.16 59.71 -42.27
CA THR A 2 16.69 58.57 -41.42
C THR A 2 17.70 58.21 -40.33
N SER A 3 17.40 58.09 -39.04
CA SER A 3 16.19 58.29 -38.23
C SER A 3 16.62 58.27 -36.76
N SER A 4 15.87 58.96 -35.90
CA SER A 4 15.88 58.85 -34.44
C SER A 4 15.74 57.41 -33.95
N SER A 5 16.44 57.08 -32.86
CA SER A 5 16.15 55.89 -32.04
C SER A 5 15.66 56.35 -30.68
N ALA A 6 14.34 56.27 -30.48
CA ALA A 6 13.70 56.41 -29.17
C ALA A 6 13.56 55.01 -28.56
N SER A 7 14.11 54.84 -27.36
CA SER A 7 13.99 53.63 -26.56
C SER A 7 12.64 53.66 -25.83
N THR A 8 11.62 53.00 -26.40
CA THR A 8 10.36 52.78 -25.69
C THR A 8 10.45 51.46 -24.93
N SER A 9 10.61 51.55 -23.61
CA SER A 9 10.46 50.46 -22.67
C SER A 9 8.99 50.05 -22.57
N THR A 10 8.60 48.97 -23.25
CA THR A 10 7.27 48.37 -23.10
C THR A 10 7.24 47.55 -21.80
N SER A 11 6.81 48.20 -20.71
CA SER A 11 6.44 47.54 -19.46
C SER A 11 5.08 46.86 -19.64
N THR A 12 5.09 45.57 -19.98
CA THR A 12 3.88 44.73 -20.05
C THR A 12 3.36 44.49 -18.63
N ALA A 13 2.41 45.32 -18.19
CA ALA A 13 1.69 45.13 -16.93
C ALA A 13 0.81 43.87 -17.01
N ALA A 14 1.00 42.94 -16.08
CA ALA A 14 0.12 41.78 -15.91
C ALA A 14 -1.31 42.25 -15.61
N PRO A 15 -2.35 41.55 -16.11
CA PRO A 15 -3.73 41.94 -15.85
C PRO A 15 -4.03 41.74 -14.36
N HIS A 16 -4.10 42.85 -13.62
CA HIS A 16 -4.65 42.86 -12.28
C HIS A 16 -6.15 42.61 -12.38
N ILE A 17 -6.60 41.42 -11.96
CA ILE A 17 -8.01 41.09 -11.84
C ILE A 17 -8.61 42.05 -10.80
N ASN A 18 -9.38 43.02 -11.28
CA ASN A 18 -10.03 44.02 -10.43
C ASN A 18 -10.95 43.34 -9.41
N ASN A 19 -10.73 43.68 -8.14
CA ASN A 19 -11.22 43.01 -6.94
C ASN A 19 -12.71 43.27 -6.62
N ALA A 20 -13.63 43.10 -7.58
CA ALA A 20 -15.06 43.35 -7.36
C ALA A 20 -16.04 42.37 -8.04
N LYS A 21 -15.56 41.37 -8.77
CA LYS A 21 -16.38 40.22 -9.19
C LYS A 21 -15.66 38.95 -8.76
N LYS A 22 -16.30 38.16 -7.87
CA LYS A 22 -15.84 36.79 -7.57
C LYS A 22 -15.75 36.05 -8.89
N VAL A 23 -14.54 35.76 -9.34
CA VAL A 23 -14.31 34.87 -10.46
C VAL A 23 -14.81 33.50 -10.00
N PRO A 24 -15.72 32.86 -10.75
CA PRO A 24 -16.21 31.54 -10.35
C PRO A 24 -15.05 30.56 -10.33
N HIS A 25 -15.02 29.71 -9.31
CA HIS A 25 -14.11 28.58 -9.26
C HIS A 25 -14.61 27.50 -10.22
N ASP A 26 -13.68 26.75 -10.79
CA ASP A 26 -14.01 25.59 -11.61
C ASP A 26 -14.42 24.41 -10.72
N ASP A 27 -15.52 23.73 -11.05
CA ASP A 27 -16.09 22.69 -10.20
C ASP A 27 -15.24 21.40 -10.17
N GLU A 28 -14.39 21.17 -11.18
CA GLU A 28 -13.60 19.94 -11.31
C GLU A 28 -12.12 20.13 -10.89
N TYR A 29 -11.52 21.28 -11.24
CA TYR A 29 -10.10 21.53 -11.07
C TYR A 29 -9.75 22.61 -10.03
N TYR A 30 -10.74 23.23 -9.37
CA TYR A 30 -10.48 24.07 -8.20
C TYR A 30 -10.47 23.24 -6.91
N LEU A 31 -9.35 22.57 -6.65
CA LEU A 31 -9.22 21.65 -5.52
C LEU A 31 -8.81 22.39 -4.24
N GLU A 32 -9.62 22.26 -3.18
CA GLU A 32 -9.27 22.77 -1.86
C GLU A 32 -8.11 21.97 -1.25
N PRO A 33 -7.03 22.62 -0.78
CA PRO A 33 -5.95 21.94 -0.10
C PRO A 33 -6.32 21.61 1.34
N ILE A 34 -5.74 20.53 1.86
CA ILE A 34 -5.69 20.20 3.27
C ILE A 34 -4.23 20.10 3.72
N ILE A 35 -3.93 20.66 4.89
CA ILE A 35 -2.59 20.67 5.46
C ILE A 35 -2.51 19.65 6.60
N PHE A 36 -1.68 18.62 6.43
CA PHE A 36 -1.40 17.61 7.45
C PHE A 36 -0.09 17.90 8.17
N LEU A 37 -0.04 17.68 9.49
CA LEU A 37 1.19 17.69 10.29
C LEU A 37 1.55 16.25 10.67
N VAL A 38 2.70 15.77 10.19
CA VAL A 38 3.22 14.40 10.43
C VAL A 38 4.69 14.47 10.84
N GLU A 39 5.02 13.94 12.03
CA GLU A 39 6.39 13.99 12.60
C GLU A 39 7.08 15.36 12.43
N GLY A 40 6.37 16.44 12.76
CA GLY A 40 6.90 17.81 12.68
C GLY A 40 7.02 18.40 11.27
N HIS A 41 6.47 17.75 10.25
CA HIS A 41 6.50 18.23 8.86
C HIS A 41 5.09 18.50 8.35
N LEU A 42 4.91 19.64 7.66
CA LEU A 42 3.65 19.99 7.00
C LEU A 42 3.59 19.41 5.58
N PHE A 43 2.42 18.89 5.22
CA PHE A 43 2.11 18.37 3.89
C PHE A 43 0.82 19.00 3.40
N SER A 44 0.88 19.73 2.28
CA SER A 44 -0.30 20.30 1.63
C SER A 44 -0.69 19.44 0.43
N VAL A 45 -1.90 18.88 0.46
CA VAL A 45 -2.42 17.96 -0.56
C VAL A 45 -3.89 18.24 -0.86
N PRO A 46 -4.43 17.86 -2.03
CA PRO A 46 -5.84 18.04 -2.34
C PRO A 46 -6.77 17.28 -1.37
N ARG A 47 -7.71 17.99 -0.74
CA ARG A 47 -8.70 17.42 0.19
C ARG A 47 -9.64 16.43 -0.49
N HIS A 48 -9.97 16.69 -1.76
CA HIS A 48 -10.93 15.90 -2.54
C HIS A 48 -10.69 14.40 -2.44
N TYR A 49 -9.48 13.91 -2.70
CA TYR A 49 -9.20 12.46 -2.67
C TYR A 49 -9.25 11.85 -1.27
N PHE A 50 -8.88 12.59 -0.22
CA PHE A 50 -9.01 12.07 1.14
C PHE A 50 -10.49 11.99 1.54
N ALA A 51 -11.29 12.99 1.16
CA ALA A 51 -12.72 13.03 1.45
C ALA A 51 -13.51 12.00 0.62
N SER A 52 -13.18 11.82 -0.66
CA SER A 52 -13.90 10.89 -1.52
C SER A 52 -13.44 9.46 -1.29
N ALA A 53 -12.13 9.22 -1.11
CA ALA A 53 -11.58 7.87 -1.13
C ALA A 53 -11.56 7.14 0.22
N SER A 54 -11.89 7.82 1.32
CA SER A 54 -11.91 7.25 2.68
C SER A 54 -13.15 7.67 3.44
N ASP A 55 -13.88 6.69 3.95
CA ASP A 55 -15.05 6.91 4.81
C ASP A 55 -14.68 7.61 6.14
N ILE A 56 -13.48 7.31 6.66
CA ILE A 56 -12.96 7.90 7.90
C ILE A 56 -12.75 9.40 7.71
N PHE A 57 -12.07 9.78 6.62
CA PHE A 57 -11.81 11.19 6.33
C PHE A 57 -13.08 11.91 5.86
N SER A 58 -13.94 11.28 5.06
CA SER A 58 -15.27 11.80 4.70
C SER A 58 -16.08 12.20 5.93
N THR A 59 -16.17 11.28 6.90
CA THR A 59 -16.88 11.54 8.17
C THR A 59 -16.19 12.64 8.96
N THR A 60 -14.87 12.56 9.14
CA THR A 60 -14.10 13.53 9.93
C THR A 60 -14.21 14.95 9.37
N PHE A 61 -14.19 15.09 8.05
CA PHE A 61 -14.29 16.35 7.33
C PHE A 61 -15.69 16.94 7.28
N SER A 62 -16.71 16.11 7.47
CA SER A 62 -18.12 16.52 7.54
C SER A 62 -18.54 16.99 8.93
N LEU A 63 -17.76 16.67 9.97
CA LEU A 63 -18.04 17.12 11.32
C LEU A 63 -17.83 18.65 11.43
N PRO A 64 -18.81 19.40 11.98
CA PRO A 64 -18.66 20.83 12.16
C PRO A 64 -17.52 21.12 13.14
N PRO A 65 -16.73 22.19 12.92
CA PRO A 65 -15.72 22.59 13.89
C PRO A 65 -16.39 22.89 15.23
N GLY A 66 -15.81 22.38 16.32
CA GLY A 66 -16.25 22.72 17.67
C GLY A 66 -16.28 24.25 17.86
N GLN A 67 -17.29 24.76 18.57
CA GLN A 67 -17.56 26.20 18.72
C GLN A 67 -16.28 27.04 18.87
N GLY A 68 -16.05 27.95 17.92
CA GLY A 68 -14.98 28.94 17.97
C GLY A 68 -13.59 28.49 17.49
N LYS A 69 -13.44 27.30 16.90
CA LYS A 69 -12.17 26.85 16.29
C LYS A 69 -12.23 26.93 14.77
N SER A 70 -11.12 27.34 14.14
CA SER A 70 -10.92 27.17 12.70
C SER A 70 -11.00 25.68 12.33
N GLN A 71 -11.46 25.38 11.11
CA GLN A 71 -11.51 24.02 10.61
C GLN A 71 -10.12 23.39 10.59
N GLU A 72 -9.99 22.19 11.14
CA GLU A 72 -8.70 21.49 11.20
C GLU A 72 -8.19 21.18 9.78
N GLY A 73 -6.92 21.49 9.52
CA GLY A 73 -6.28 21.35 8.21
C GLY A 73 -6.46 22.54 7.26
N SER A 74 -7.09 23.64 7.69
CA SER A 74 -7.36 24.82 6.84
C SER A 74 -6.16 25.76 6.64
N SER A 75 -5.14 25.70 7.50
CA SER A 75 -3.98 26.59 7.45
C SER A 75 -2.75 25.98 8.15
N ASP A 76 -1.57 26.54 7.90
CA ASP A 76 -0.32 26.14 8.57
C ASP A 76 -0.38 26.34 10.09
N ALA A 77 -1.20 27.29 10.56
CA ALA A 77 -1.42 27.57 11.98
C ALA A 77 -2.43 26.61 12.63
N SER A 78 -3.21 25.90 11.82
CA SER A 78 -4.23 24.93 12.26
C SER A 78 -4.19 23.66 11.40
N PRO A 79 -3.06 22.93 11.36
CA PRO A 79 -2.92 21.74 10.53
C PRO A 79 -3.69 20.55 11.11
N PHE A 80 -4.02 19.58 10.27
CA PHE A 80 -4.59 18.30 10.67
C PHE A 80 -3.49 17.38 11.22
N VAL A 81 -3.49 17.14 12.53
CA VAL A 81 -2.36 16.49 13.19
C VAL A 81 -2.52 14.96 13.18
N LEU A 82 -1.65 14.26 12.46
CA LEU A 82 -1.65 12.79 12.42
C LEU A 82 -0.66 12.23 13.44
N GLN A 83 -1.19 11.80 14.59
CA GLN A 83 -0.40 11.18 15.66
C GLN A 83 -0.10 9.70 15.35
N GLY A 84 1.13 9.26 15.65
CA GLY A 84 1.54 7.85 15.49
C GLY A 84 1.83 7.41 14.05
N ILE A 85 1.83 8.33 13.09
CA ILE A 85 2.17 8.07 11.69
C ILE A 85 3.57 8.57 11.39
N SER A 86 4.40 7.74 10.77
CA SER A 86 5.73 8.17 10.35
C SER A 86 5.68 9.02 9.09
N ARG A 87 6.59 9.99 8.97
CA ARG A 87 6.76 10.83 7.77
C ARG A 87 7.03 9.97 6.54
N ALA A 88 7.82 8.92 6.69
CA ALA A 88 8.16 8.00 5.61
C ALA A 88 6.92 7.23 5.13
N ASP A 89 6.08 6.75 6.05
CA ASP A 89 4.85 6.05 5.70
C ASP A 89 3.88 6.97 4.96
N PHE A 90 3.67 8.18 5.51
CA PHE A 90 2.77 9.15 4.90
C PHE A 90 3.22 9.56 3.50
N LYS A 91 4.52 9.81 3.34
CA LYS A 91 5.11 10.11 2.02
C LYS A 91 4.95 8.94 1.04
N GLY A 92 5.05 7.69 1.51
CA GLY A 92 4.82 6.49 0.69
C GLY A 92 3.40 6.44 0.14
N LEU A 93 2.40 6.69 0.98
CA LEU A 93 1.00 6.80 0.54
C LEU A 93 0.81 7.94 -0.47
N LEU A 94 1.33 9.14 -0.18
CA LEU A 94 1.18 10.29 -1.06
C LEU A 94 1.81 10.07 -2.44
N ARG A 95 2.91 9.31 -2.53
CA ARG A 95 3.52 8.93 -3.82
C ARG A 95 2.64 8.03 -4.66
N VAL A 96 1.79 7.21 -4.03
CA VAL A 96 0.79 6.39 -4.72
C VAL A 96 -0.41 7.22 -5.14
N MET A 97 -0.88 8.13 -4.28
CA MET A 97 -2.04 8.99 -4.55
C MET A 97 -1.75 10.11 -5.56
N TYR A 98 -0.59 10.73 -5.44
CA TYR A 98 -0.16 11.88 -6.24
C TYR A 98 1.25 11.64 -6.78
N PRO A 99 1.40 10.80 -7.82
CA PRO A 99 2.68 10.62 -8.49
C PRO A 99 3.18 11.97 -9.04
N LEU A 100 4.23 12.52 -8.44
CA LEU A 100 4.85 13.76 -8.92
C LEU A 100 5.71 13.54 -10.17
N GLN A 101 6.16 12.30 -10.38
CA GLN A 101 6.79 11.88 -11.62
C GLN A 101 5.69 11.39 -12.55
N MET A 102 5.34 12.21 -13.55
CA MET A 102 4.51 11.79 -14.68
C MET A 102 5.30 10.74 -15.47
N PRO A 103 4.89 9.46 -15.47
CA PRO A 103 5.49 8.48 -16.36
C PRO A 103 5.18 8.94 -17.78
N HIS A 104 6.21 9.12 -18.60
CA HIS A 104 6.06 9.57 -19.98
C HIS A 104 5.16 8.55 -20.69
N LEU A 105 3.95 8.96 -21.09
CA LEU A 105 2.95 8.19 -21.85
C LEU A 105 2.90 6.68 -21.52
N GLY A 106 2.11 6.31 -20.50
CA GLY A 106 1.76 4.90 -20.23
C GLY A 106 2.76 4.12 -19.36
N GLY A 107 3.77 4.78 -18.81
CA GLY A 107 4.70 4.17 -17.86
C GLY A 107 4.03 3.83 -16.52
N GLU A 108 4.39 2.69 -15.95
CA GLU A 108 3.93 2.25 -14.64
C GLU A 108 4.62 3.05 -13.53
N VAL A 109 3.89 3.53 -12.52
CA VAL A 109 4.50 4.22 -11.36
C VAL A 109 5.43 3.24 -10.66
N THR A 110 6.74 3.49 -10.77
CA THR A 110 7.78 2.65 -10.18
C THR A 110 8.14 3.21 -8.81
N LEU A 111 7.53 2.68 -7.76
CA LEU A 111 7.85 3.02 -6.37
C LEU A 111 8.61 1.88 -5.70
N PRO A 112 9.54 2.19 -4.77
CA PRO A 112 10.22 1.16 -4.02
C PRO A 112 9.23 0.41 -3.13
N ARG A 113 9.50 -0.89 -2.90
CA ARG A 113 8.69 -1.77 -2.05
C ARG A 113 8.25 -1.14 -0.72
N LYS A 114 9.15 -0.41 -0.04
CA LYS A 114 8.86 0.26 1.23
C LYS A 114 7.69 1.26 1.13
N ASP A 115 7.57 1.96 -0.01
CA ASP A 115 6.51 2.93 -0.23
C ASP A 115 5.17 2.22 -0.48
N TRP A 116 5.20 1.07 -1.16
CA TRP A 116 4.02 0.22 -1.31
C TRP A 116 3.55 -0.40 0.02
N VAL A 117 4.48 -0.83 0.89
CA VAL A 117 4.14 -1.31 2.23
C VAL A 117 3.55 -0.18 3.09
N ALA A 118 4.11 1.02 3.00
CA ALA A 118 3.57 2.21 3.65
C ALA A 118 2.16 2.56 3.14
N ALA A 119 1.96 2.53 1.82
CA ALA A 119 0.65 2.73 1.21
C ALA A 119 -0.35 1.66 1.67
N LEU A 120 0.05 0.38 1.72
CA LEU A 120 -0.78 -0.70 2.25
C LEU A 120 -1.16 -0.47 3.71
N LYS A 121 -0.20 -0.07 4.55
CA LYS A 121 -0.43 0.24 5.97
C LYS A 121 -1.48 1.33 6.16
N LEU A 122 -1.26 2.48 5.53
CA LEU A 122 -2.14 3.64 5.71
C LEU A 122 -3.48 3.47 5.00
N SER A 123 -3.51 2.80 3.85
CA SER A 123 -4.77 2.48 3.18
C SER A 123 -5.63 1.49 3.97
N THR A 124 -5.02 0.57 4.70
CA THR A 124 -5.74 -0.34 5.60
C THR A 124 -6.26 0.37 6.84
N MET A 125 -5.47 1.30 7.40
CA MET A 125 -5.84 2.09 8.58
C MET A 125 -6.96 3.09 8.27
N TRP A 126 -6.90 3.74 7.11
CA TRP A 126 -7.83 4.79 6.70
C TRP A 126 -8.91 4.29 5.74
N SER A 127 -9.03 2.98 5.55
CA SER A 127 -10.06 2.36 4.71
C SER A 127 -10.04 2.84 3.25
N PHE A 128 -8.86 3.19 2.70
CA PHE A 128 -8.70 3.49 1.29
C PHE A 128 -8.71 2.20 0.45
N ARG A 129 -9.90 1.72 0.09
CA ARG A 129 -10.08 0.43 -0.61
C ARG A 129 -9.24 0.31 -1.87
N ASN A 130 -9.34 1.27 -2.79
CA ASN A 130 -8.68 1.20 -4.10
C ASN A 130 -7.14 1.21 -3.97
N ILE A 131 -6.62 2.07 -3.09
CA ILE A 131 -5.18 2.17 -2.83
C ILE A 131 -4.67 0.88 -2.19
N ARG A 132 -5.45 0.30 -1.27
CA ARG A 132 -5.13 -0.98 -0.63
C ARG A 132 -5.04 -2.11 -1.65
N GLN A 133 -6.03 -2.24 -2.53
CA GLN A 133 -6.03 -3.26 -3.59
C GLN A 133 -4.85 -3.08 -4.55
N LEU A 134 -4.57 -1.84 -4.96
CA LEU A 134 -3.41 -1.52 -5.80
C LEU A 134 -2.10 -1.91 -5.11
N ALA A 135 -1.92 -1.56 -3.83
CA ALA A 135 -0.73 -1.91 -3.08
C ALA A 135 -0.54 -3.43 -2.95
N ILE A 136 -1.62 -4.18 -2.71
CA ILE A 136 -1.59 -5.65 -2.68
C ILE A 136 -1.16 -6.19 -4.06
N ALA A 137 -1.77 -5.73 -5.14
CA ALA A 137 -1.43 -6.19 -6.49
C ALA A 137 0.06 -5.94 -6.84
N ARG A 138 0.60 -4.77 -6.46
CA ARG A 138 2.01 -4.42 -6.71
C ARG A 138 3.01 -5.14 -5.82
N LEU A 139 2.64 -5.43 -4.58
CA LEU A 139 3.49 -6.20 -3.66
C LEU A 139 3.45 -7.71 -3.95
N SER A 140 2.36 -8.19 -4.57
CA SER A 140 2.26 -9.56 -5.09
C SER A 140 3.03 -9.76 -6.38
N SER A 141 3.28 -8.70 -7.16
CA SER A 141 3.97 -8.83 -8.45
C SER A 141 5.49 -9.00 -8.25
N PRO A 142 6.13 -9.95 -8.96
CA PRO A 142 7.56 -10.22 -8.81
C PRO A 142 8.48 -9.09 -9.32
N THR A 143 7.92 -8.12 -10.05
CA THR A 143 8.68 -7.08 -10.78
C THR A 143 8.93 -5.81 -9.95
N SER A 144 8.31 -5.65 -8.77
CA SER A 144 8.36 -4.39 -7.99
C SER A 144 9.67 -4.13 -7.22
N SER A 145 10.68 -4.99 -7.36
CA SER A 145 11.95 -4.92 -6.61
C SER A 145 13.17 -4.44 -7.41
N SER A 146 13.05 -4.16 -8.72
CA SER A 146 14.19 -3.91 -9.61
C SER A 146 14.41 -2.44 -9.99
N SER A 147 14.36 -1.51 -9.02
CA SER A 147 14.83 -0.13 -9.22
C SER A 147 15.80 0.34 -8.13
N SER A 148 16.96 -0.33 -8.06
CA SER A 148 18.17 0.28 -7.53
C SER A 148 19.39 -0.23 -8.28
N THR A 149 19.90 0.65 -9.14
CA THR A 149 21.26 0.86 -9.60
C THR A 149 22.31 -0.19 -9.22
N SER A 150 22.86 -0.81 -10.26
CA SER A 150 24.21 -1.37 -10.33
C SER A 150 25.25 -0.57 -9.54
N THR A 151 25.75 -1.11 -8.43
CA THR A 151 27.16 -0.96 -8.06
C THR A 151 27.65 -2.25 -7.42
N SER A 152 28.56 -2.87 -8.15
CA SER A 152 29.34 -4.06 -7.84
C SER A 152 30.02 -4.00 -6.46
N THR A 153 29.80 -5.00 -5.60
CA THR A 153 30.87 -5.87 -5.06
C THR A 153 30.29 -7.02 -4.23
N SER A 154 30.43 -8.22 -4.78
CA SER A 154 30.69 -9.51 -4.12
C SER A 154 30.44 -9.62 -2.61
N THR A 155 29.41 -10.36 -2.19
CA THR A 155 29.59 -11.72 -1.62
C THR A 155 28.25 -12.47 -1.52
N SER A 156 28.28 -13.71 -1.99
CA SER A 156 27.27 -14.78 -1.98
C SER A 156 26.18 -14.75 -0.90
N ALA A 157 24.90 -14.73 -1.32
CA ALA A 157 23.94 -15.82 -1.09
C ALA A 157 22.56 -15.48 -1.69
N SER A 158 22.23 -16.19 -2.78
CA SER A 158 20.89 -16.54 -3.27
C SER A 158 19.89 -15.42 -3.60
N ALA A 159 19.73 -15.24 -4.90
CA ALA A 159 18.59 -14.60 -5.54
C ALA A 159 17.26 -15.22 -5.08
N SER A 160 16.35 -14.36 -4.63
CA SER A 160 14.92 -14.61 -4.76
C SER A 160 14.21 -13.27 -4.73
N ALA A 161 13.73 -12.85 -5.92
CA ALA A 161 12.84 -11.70 -6.10
C ALA A 161 11.46 -11.88 -5.41
N SER A 162 11.30 -12.95 -4.62
CA SER A 162 10.13 -13.23 -3.79
C SER A 162 10.34 -12.68 -2.38
N THR A 163 9.32 -12.01 -1.86
CA THR A 163 9.21 -11.64 -0.44
C THR A 163 9.63 -12.78 0.49
N ASP A 164 10.41 -12.48 1.53
CA ASP A 164 10.70 -13.41 2.63
C ASP A 164 9.39 -14.05 3.14
N PRO A 165 9.24 -15.39 3.14
CA PRO A 165 7.99 -16.03 3.56
C PRO A 165 7.54 -15.61 4.96
N VAL A 166 8.48 -15.31 5.87
CA VAL A 166 8.14 -14.81 7.20
C VAL A 166 7.59 -13.39 7.13
N GLU A 167 8.27 -12.47 6.44
CA GLU A 167 7.74 -11.13 6.17
C GLU A 167 6.35 -11.18 5.52
N LYS A 168 6.15 -12.07 4.55
CA LYS A 168 4.86 -12.28 3.87
C LYS A 168 3.75 -12.62 4.85
N VAL A 169 3.99 -13.56 5.76
CA VAL A 169 3.03 -13.94 6.83
C VAL A 169 2.76 -12.75 7.74
N LEU A 170 3.79 -12.00 8.16
CA LEU A 170 3.62 -10.86 9.05
C LEU A 170 2.76 -9.76 8.41
N LEU A 171 3.06 -9.40 7.16
CA LEU A 171 2.28 -8.42 6.40
C LEU A 171 0.84 -8.90 6.19
N ALA A 172 0.66 -10.19 5.88
CA ALA A 172 -0.65 -10.79 5.69
C ALA A 172 -1.52 -10.73 6.95
N LYS A 173 -0.93 -11.00 8.13
CA LYS A 173 -1.63 -10.89 9.42
C LYS A 173 -1.93 -9.45 9.81
N ALA A 174 -0.95 -8.56 9.63
CA ALA A 174 -1.07 -7.15 9.98
C ALA A 174 -2.12 -6.44 9.13
N TYR A 175 -2.12 -6.71 7.82
CA TYR A 175 -2.98 -6.03 6.85
C TYR A 175 -4.09 -6.91 6.30
N LYS A 176 -4.39 -8.05 6.93
CA LYS A 176 -5.51 -8.93 6.56
C LYS A 176 -5.55 -9.29 5.06
N VAL A 177 -4.48 -9.91 4.58
CA VAL A 177 -4.35 -10.35 3.16
C VAL A 177 -4.29 -11.88 3.13
N PRO A 178 -5.43 -12.58 2.91
CA PRO A 178 -5.52 -14.04 3.09
C PRO A 178 -4.64 -14.82 2.12
N GLU A 179 -4.55 -14.36 0.87
CA GLU A 179 -3.71 -14.98 -0.17
C GLU A 179 -2.23 -15.02 0.25
N TRP A 180 -1.74 -13.94 0.86
CA TRP A 180 -0.37 -13.86 1.35
C TRP A 180 -0.15 -14.75 2.56
N LEU A 181 -1.15 -14.85 3.44
CA LEU A 181 -1.07 -15.69 4.63
C LEU A 181 -0.95 -17.16 4.25
N LEU A 182 -1.87 -17.63 3.38
CA LEU A 182 -1.87 -19.00 2.89
C LEU A 182 -0.59 -19.32 2.12
N SER A 183 -0.18 -18.44 1.20
CA SER A 183 1.05 -18.63 0.42
C SER A 183 2.29 -18.64 1.31
N GLY A 184 2.38 -17.74 2.29
CA GLY A 184 3.52 -17.68 3.21
C GLY A 184 3.63 -18.93 4.08
N TYR A 185 2.51 -19.43 4.61
CA TYR A 185 2.49 -20.71 5.33
C TYR A 185 2.87 -21.89 4.45
N HIS A 186 2.33 -21.95 3.23
CA HIS A 186 2.68 -22.99 2.26
C HIS A 186 4.18 -22.99 1.94
N GLU A 187 4.78 -21.81 1.72
CA GLU A 187 6.21 -21.66 1.47
C GLU A 187 7.07 -22.12 2.67
N LEU A 188 6.67 -21.74 3.90
CA LEU A 188 7.38 -22.14 5.13
C LEU A 188 7.28 -23.64 5.44
N VAL A 189 6.17 -24.27 5.10
CA VAL A 189 5.96 -25.71 5.25
C VAL A 189 6.74 -26.49 4.18
N LYS A 190 6.71 -26.02 2.93
CA LYS A 190 7.41 -26.66 1.80
C LYS A 190 8.94 -26.53 1.90
N ARG A 191 9.45 -25.45 2.51
CA ARG A 191 10.89 -25.21 2.67
C ARG A 191 11.59 -26.39 3.34
N SER A 192 12.72 -26.86 2.79
CA SER A 192 13.53 -27.92 3.40
C SER A 192 14.15 -27.47 4.73
N ALA A 193 14.72 -26.27 4.76
CA ALA A 193 15.32 -25.71 5.96
C ALA A 193 14.27 -25.50 7.08
N PRO A 194 14.60 -25.87 8.34
CA PRO A 194 13.73 -25.62 9.50
C PRO A 194 13.57 -24.12 9.78
N LEU A 195 12.59 -23.74 10.59
CA LEU A 195 12.48 -22.37 11.08
C LEU A 195 13.63 -22.08 12.04
N THR A 196 14.28 -20.93 11.84
CA THR A 196 15.30 -20.42 12.78
C THR A 196 14.63 -19.84 14.02
N THR A 197 15.39 -19.69 15.10
CA THR A 197 14.91 -19.06 16.34
C THR A 197 14.48 -17.60 16.13
N ALA A 198 15.17 -16.87 15.25
CA ALA A 198 14.83 -15.50 14.88
C ALA A 198 13.49 -15.42 14.11
N GLU A 199 13.26 -16.34 13.16
CA GLU A 199 11.99 -16.44 12.45
C GLU A 199 10.85 -16.84 13.39
N ALA A 200 11.09 -17.81 14.28
CA ALA A 200 10.13 -18.25 15.29
C ALA A 200 9.71 -17.11 16.24
N ALA A 201 10.68 -16.30 16.69
CA ALA A 201 10.41 -15.14 17.52
C ALA A 201 9.52 -14.10 16.82
N ARG A 202 9.73 -13.90 15.50
CA ARG A 202 8.90 -12.98 14.69
C ARG A 202 7.49 -13.52 14.47
N LEU A 203 7.34 -14.81 14.17
CA LEU A 203 6.04 -15.44 13.89
C LEU A 203 5.18 -15.63 15.14
N GLY A 204 5.81 -15.69 16.30
CA GLY A 204 5.16 -16.01 17.57
C GLY A 204 5.06 -17.51 17.81
N LEU A 205 4.89 -17.87 19.08
CA LEU A 205 4.95 -19.27 19.54
C LEU A 205 3.89 -20.15 18.87
N GLU A 206 2.63 -19.71 18.88
CA GLU A 206 1.51 -20.50 18.37
C GLU A 206 1.67 -20.85 16.89
N THR A 207 1.95 -19.84 16.06
CA THR A 207 2.18 -20.03 14.62
C THR A 207 3.39 -20.93 14.36
N THR A 208 4.48 -20.74 15.11
CA THR A 208 5.69 -21.55 14.98
C THR A 208 5.42 -23.01 15.29
N VAL A 209 4.78 -23.31 16.43
CA VAL A 209 4.43 -24.68 16.83
C VAL A 209 3.51 -25.32 15.80
N GLN A 210 2.52 -24.59 15.31
CA GLN A 210 1.59 -25.10 14.31
C GLN A 210 2.28 -25.39 12.97
N LEU A 211 3.22 -24.55 12.53
CA LEU A 211 4.03 -24.81 11.34
C LEU A 211 4.90 -26.06 11.51
N PHE A 212 5.53 -26.26 12.67
CA PHE A 212 6.30 -27.47 12.95
C PHE A 212 5.43 -28.72 12.96
N ARG A 213 4.24 -28.67 13.57
CA ARG A 213 3.28 -29.79 13.55
C ARG A 213 2.90 -30.18 12.14
N VAL A 214 2.55 -29.21 11.29
CA VAL A 214 2.22 -29.48 9.88
C VAL A 214 3.41 -30.13 9.17
N ARG A 215 4.62 -29.61 9.36
CA ARG A 215 5.83 -30.18 8.77
C ARG A 215 6.11 -31.61 9.27
N GLU A 216 5.88 -31.88 10.55
CA GLU A 216 6.03 -33.21 11.14
C GLU A 216 4.97 -34.20 10.63
N GLU A 217 3.70 -33.79 10.52
CA GLU A 217 2.62 -34.61 9.95
C GLU A 217 2.94 -35.02 8.51
N ILE A 218 3.45 -34.09 7.72
CA ILE A 218 3.94 -34.30 6.34
C ILE A 218 5.06 -35.35 6.34
N SER A 219 6.10 -35.14 7.15
CA SER A 219 7.25 -36.06 7.21
C SER A 219 6.90 -37.42 7.80
N SER A 220 5.97 -37.51 8.76
CA SER A 220 5.50 -38.78 9.32
C SER A 220 4.65 -39.55 8.32
N ALA A 221 3.83 -38.87 7.51
CA ALA A 221 3.10 -39.47 6.40
C ALA A 221 4.04 -39.96 5.30
N GLU A 222 5.16 -39.26 5.05
CA GLU A 222 6.25 -39.75 4.20
C GLU A 222 6.87 -41.03 4.81
N ALA A 223 7.22 -41.02 6.10
CA ALA A 223 7.90 -42.12 6.81
C ALA A 223 7.06 -43.42 6.88
N THR A 224 5.76 -43.33 7.16
CA THR A 224 4.85 -44.50 7.23
C THR A 224 4.67 -45.20 5.88
N TYR A 225 5.00 -44.53 4.78
CA TYR A 225 4.83 -45.03 3.43
C TYR A 225 6.11 -45.60 2.80
N TYR A 226 7.27 -45.49 3.47
CA TYR A 226 8.56 -46.05 3.03
C TYR A 226 8.62 -47.59 2.93
N ASN A 227 7.48 -48.28 3.12
CA ASN A 227 7.31 -49.73 2.96
C ASN A 227 6.88 -50.17 1.53
N GLY A 228 7.09 -49.37 0.47
CA GLY A 228 7.05 -49.95 -0.90
C GLY A 228 6.92 -49.07 -2.15
N TYR A 229 6.52 -47.79 -2.09
CA TYR A 229 6.42 -46.96 -3.31
C TYR A 229 6.83 -45.51 -3.01
N ILE A 230 7.58 -44.86 -3.92
CA ILE A 230 8.00 -43.45 -3.74
C ILE A 230 6.89 -42.55 -4.29
N ARG A 231 6.16 -41.84 -3.43
CA ARG A 231 5.52 -40.58 -3.85
C ARG A 231 6.53 -39.46 -3.73
N ARG A 232 6.64 -38.61 -4.75
CA ARG A 232 7.52 -37.45 -4.67
C ARG A 232 6.93 -36.47 -3.67
N ARG A 233 7.79 -35.71 -3.01
CA ARG A 233 7.44 -34.54 -2.18
C ARG A 233 6.56 -33.52 -2.93
N GLU A 234 6.37 -33.68 -4.23
CA GLU A 234 5.52 -32.86 -5.11
C GLU A 234 4.05 -33.34 -5.13
N ASP A 235 3.77 -34.57 -4.68
CA ASP A 235 2.44 -35.22 -4.77
C ASP A 235 1.56 -35.03 -3.52
N GLN A 236 2.08 -34.38 -2.47
CA GLN A 236 1.34 -34.08 -1.25
C GLN A 236 0.63 -32.73 -1.36
N ASN A 237 -0.65 -32.70 -0.94
CA ASN A 237 -1.44 -31.48 -0.94
C ASN A 237 -1.12 -30.61 0.30
N PHE A 238 0.07 -30.00 0.31
CA PHE A 238 0.54 -29.11 1.38
C PHE A 238 -0.46 -27.99 1.68
N VAL A 239 -1.11 -27.48 0.62
CA VAL A 239 -2.07 -26.38 0.72
C VAL A 239 -3.26 -26.80 1.59
N GLU A 240 -3.83 -27.99 1.39
CA GLU A 240 -4.96 -28.46 2.19
C GLU A 240 -4.58 -28.74 3.66
N GLN A 241 -3.37 -29.24 3.91
CA GLN A 241 -2.88 -29.43 5.29
C GLN A 241 -2.70 -28.09 6.00
N VAL A 242 -2.13 -27.09 5.31
CA VAL A 242 -2.02 -25.72 5.83
C VAL A 242 -3.41 -25.14 6.09
N LYS A 243 -4.35 -25.24 5.14
CA LYS A 243 -5.73 -24.78 5.33
C LYS A 243 -6.41 -25.45 6.52
N LYS A 244 -6.20 -26.76 6.70
CA LYS A 244 -6.74 -27.50 7.85
C LYS A 244 -6.15 -27.01 9.16
N ALA A 245 -4.83 -26.88 9.24
CA ALA A 245 -4.11 -26.52 10.45
C ALA A 245 -4.33 -25.06 10.87
N PHE A 246 -4.51 -24.16 9.90
CA PHE A 246 -4.70 -22.72 10.12
C PHE A 246 -6.13 -22.24 9.82
N ARG A 247 -7.10 -23.16 9.78
CA ARG A 247 -8.50 -22.87 9.36
C ARG A 247 -9.09 -21.65 10.07
N LYS A 248 -8.95 -21.60 11.40
CA LYS A 248 -9.52 -20.51 12.22
C LYS A 248 -8.90 -19.17 11.85
N GLU A 249 -7.57 -19.10 11.82
CA GLU A 249 -6.84 -17.87 11.53
C GLU A 249 -7.05 -17.40 10.07
N LEU A 250 -7.04 -18.34 9.11
CA LEU A 250 -7.33 -18.02 7.71
C LEU A 250 -8.73 -17.45 7.55
N LYS A 251 -9.74 -18.06 8.20
CA LYS A 251 -11.11 -17.56 8.17
C LYS A 251 -11.22 -16.16 8.79
N GLU A 252 -10.59 -15.91 9.94
CA GLU A 252 -10.59 -14.58 10.56
C GLU A 252 -9.98 -13.51 9.64
N VAL A 253 -8.92 -13.86 8.92
CA VAL A 253 -8.28 -12.96 7.96
C VAL A 253 -9.12 -12.78 6.69
N GLU A 254 -9.77 -13.83 6.19
CA GLU A 254 -10.71 -13.77 5.07
C GLU A 254 -11.93 -12.90 5.39
N ASP A 255 -12.54 -13.09 6.55
CA ASP A 255 -13.69 -12.30 7.02
C ASP A 255 -13.29 -10.82 7.12
N ALA A 256 -12.14 -10.52 7.74
CA ALA A 256 -11.63 -9.15 7.83
C ALA A 256 -11.30 -8.56 6.45
N HIS A 257 -10.75 -9.35 5.52
CA HIS A 257 -10.49 -8.92 4.15
C HIS A 257 -11.78 -8.61 3.39
N GLY A 258 -12.82 -9.42 3.60
CA GLY A 258 -14.15 -9.22 3.05
C GLY A 258 -14.77 -7.88 3.45
N VAL A 259 -14.57 -7.45 4.70
CA VAL A 259 -15.01 -6.12 5.16
C VAL A 259 -14.38 -5.01 4.31
N TYR A 260 -13.07 -5.05 4.06
CA TYR A 260 -12.41 -4.05 3.21
C TYR A 260 -12.91 -4.06 1.76
N ASN A 261 -13.21 -5.24 1.21
CA ASN A 261 -13.75 -5.37 -0.14
C ASN A 261 -15.25 -5.05 -0.23
N SER A 262 -15.93 -4.82 0.89
CA SER A 262 -17.33 -4.39 0.90
C SER A 262 -17.50 -2.87 0.94
N LEU A 263 -16.43 -2.12 1.23
CA LEU A 263 -16.43 -0.66 1.26
C LEU A 263 -16.73 -0.08 -0.12
N PRO A 264 -17.45 1.05 -0.27
CA PRO A 264 -17.76 1.62 -1.58
C PRO A 264 -16.49 1.86 -2.40
N ALA A 265 -16.48 1.42 -3.66
CA ALA A 265 -15.43 1.82 -4.59
C ALA A 265 -15.71 3.26 -5.03
N VAL A 266 -14.70 4.11 -4.92
CA VAL A 266 -14.82 5.57 -5.07
C VAL A 266 -14.82 5.97 -6.53
N TYR A 267 -14.20 5.12 -7.35
CA TYR A 267 -14.32 5.12 -8.80
C TYR A 267 -14.87 3.76 -9.19
N PRO A 268 -15.99 3.67 -9.93
CA PRO A 268 -16.31 2.44 -10.64
C PRO A 268 -15.12 2.08 -11.51
N ALA A 269 -14.78 0.78 -11.58
CA ALA A 269 -13.85 0.33 -12.60
C ALA A 269 -14.41 0.81 -13.94
N ASP A 270 -13.57 1.41 -14.79
CA ASP A 270 -13.94 1.63 -16.18
C ASP A 270 -14.32 0.27 -16.76
N ASP A 271 -15.62 0.02 -16.92
CA ASP A 271 -16.16 -1.06 -17.73
C ASP A 271 -15.90 -0.74 -19.21
N SER A 272 -14.64 -0.51 -19.57
CA SER A 272 -14.18 -0.39 -20.94
C SER A 272 -13.79 -1.76 -21.51
N GLU A 273 -14.52 -2.80 -21.14
CA GLU A 273 -14.60 -4.08 -21.85
C GLU A 273 -16.03 -4.29 -22.38
N SER A 274 -16.54 -3.35 -23.16
CA SER A 274 -17.62 -3.63 -24.11
C SER A 274 -17.59 -2.66 -25.29
N CYS A 275 -16.51 -2.74 -26.06
CA CYS A 275 -16.55 -2.38 -27.46
C CYS A 275 -15.93 -3.55 -28.23
N LYS A 276 -16.78 -4.54 -28.51
CA LYS A 276 -16.61 -5.48 -29.62
C LYS A 276 -17.70 -5.18 -30.64
#